data_AF-A0AB35X572-F1
#
_entry.id   AF-A0AB35X572-F1
#
_cell.length_a   1.000
_cell.length_b   1.000
_cell.length_c   1.000
_cell.angle_alpha   90.00
_cell.angle_beta   90.00
_cell.angle_gamma   90.00
#
_symmetry.space_group_name_H-M   'P 1'
#
loop_
_entity.id
_entity.type
_entity.pdbx_description
1 polymer ?
#
loop_
_entity_poly.entity_id
_entity_poly.type
_entity_poly.pdbx_seq_one_letter_code
_entity_poly.pdbx_strand_id
1 'polypeptide(L)'
;MENKYKMTLLAFVGLALSACSSTQPPKTKIVDTRVVKLSNGSKIEVLTQNAINGDVIEDTNNSLNLVAKSDNAKVVALKTLQFAAALLGGGTSQVDTFSKDQLKGTYVGSVHNRTMEYVNPELDELLASADIPSNVNKEIIIQPYKYKLLYEGLDTSDYTFFYSATIKSGDYYHTCSSSDLLSAERTRPISDWEKNNYELTQTVAKKIIADCFQKINSPAEKTKLIAALSSTSTAKSM
;
A
#
# COMPACT_ATOMS: atom_id res chain seq x y z
N MET A 1 20.15 -8.22 -70.12
CA MET A 1 18.96 -7.68 -69.44
C MET A 1 18.51 -8.75 -68.47
N GLU A 2 19.05 -8.80 -67.24
CA GLU A 2 18.56 -8.06 -66.04
C GLU A 2 17.07 -8.36 -65.78
N ASN A 3 16.58 -8.76 -64.60
CA ASN A 3 17.18 -8.81 -63.27
C ASN A 3 16.38 -9.78 -62.38
N LYS A 4 16.98 -10.08 -61.23
CA LYS A 4 16.71 -11.08 -60.19
C LYS A 4 15.45 -10.82 -59.35
N TYR A 5 15.25 -11.68 -58.34
CA TYR A 5 14.30 -11.63 -57.20
C TYR A 5 12.93 -12.29 -57.50
N LYS A 6 12.39 -13.25 -56.74
CA LYS A 6 12.40 -13.47 -55.29
C LYS A 6 12.11 -14.95 -54.99
N MET A 7 13.03 -15.67 -54.34
CA MET A 7 12.70 -16.96 -53.71
C MET A 7 13.61 -17.16 -52.50
N THR A 8 13.13 -16.68 -51.35
CA THR A 8 13.60 -16.90 -49.97
C THR A 8 12.59 -16.09 -49.14
N LEU A 9 11.94 -16.58 -48.09
CA LEU A 9 12.44 -17.38 -46.99
C LEU A 9 11.21 -17.96 -46.26
N LEU A 10 11.14 -19.29 -46.17
CA LEU A 10 10.17 -20.03 -45.37
C LEU A 10 10.94 -20.46 -44.11
N ALA A 11 10.97 -19.65 -43.06
CA ALA A 11 11.49 -20.06 -41.76
C ALA A 11 11.13 -19.07 -40.65
N PHE A 12 10.73 -19.60 -39.49
CA PHE A 12 10.60 -18.94 -38.18
C PHE A 12 9.43 -17.97 -37.97
N VAL A 13 8.22 -18.50 -37.82
CA VAL A 13 7.20 -17.87 -36.96
C VAL A 13 6.79 -18.89 -35.91
N GLY A 14 7.38 -18.79 -34.73
CA GLY A 14 7.07 -19.69 -33.62
C GLY A 14 8.24 -19.81 -32.68
N LEU A 15 8.53 -18.73 -31.95
CA LEU A 15 9.21 -18.74 -30.65
C LEU A 15 9.25 -17.29 -30.13
N ALA A 16 9.03 -17.17 -28.82
CA ALA A 16 9.24 -15.98 -27.99
C ALA A 16 8.14 -14.90 -27.96
N LEU A 17 7.01 -15.20 -27.31
CA LEU A 17 6.35 -14.25 -26.40
C LEU A 17 5.83 -14.96 -25.14
N SER A 18 6.69 -15.76 -24.50
CA SER A 18 6.56 -16.01 -23.05
C SER A 18 7.28 -14.90 -22.31
N ALA A 19 6.72 -13.69 -22.36
CA ALA A 19 7.11 -12.63 -21.43
C ALA A 19 6.52 -13.03 -20.08
N CYS A 20 7.32 -13.72 -19.26
CA CYS A 20 7.07 -13.77 -17.83
C CYS A 20 6.97 -12.32 -17.35
N SER A 21 5.77 -11.86 -17.01
CA SER A 21 5.60 -10.62 -16.25
C SER A 21 6.15 -10.88 -14.85
N SER A 22 7.48 -10.79 -14.68
CA SER A 22 8.02 -10.67 -13.35
C SER A 22 7.68 -9.27 -12.86
N THR A 23 6.60 -9.14 -12.09
CA THR A 23 6.32 -7.96 -11.27
C THR A 23 7.44 -7.87 -10.25
N GLN A 24 8.51 -7.16 -10.62
CA GLN A 24 9.59 -6.85 -9.69
C GLN A 24 8.98 -6.07 -8.53
N PRO A 25 9.21 -6.46 -7.26
CA PRO A 25 8.61 -5.75 -6.13
C PRO A 25 8.97 -4.26 -6.21
N PRO A 26 8.04 -3.36 -5.84
CA PRO A 26 8.27 -1.93 -5.96
C PRO A 26 9.56 -1.57 -5.24
N LYS A 27 10.41 -0.79 -5.90
CA LYS A 27 11.63 -0.27 -5.26
C LYS A 27 11.20 0.58 -4.07
N THR A 28 11.92 0.55 -2.98
CA THR A 28 11.62 1.33 -1.78
C THR A 28 12.82 2.17 -1.34
N LYS A 29 12.57 3.27 -0.64
CA LYS A 29 13.56 4.19 -0.04
C LYS A 29 13.25 4.39 1.43
N ILE A 30 14.29 4.42 2.25
CA ILE A 30 14.20 5.00 3.58
C ILE A 30 14.08 6.52 3.42
N VAL A 31 13.03 7.10 4.00
CA VAL A 31 12.74 8.54 3.94
C VAL A 31 12.91 9.23 5.29
N ASP A 32 12.88 8.47 6.38
CA ASP A 32 13.16 8.94 7.74
C ASP A 32 13.78 7.84 8.59
N THR A 33 14.54 8.22 9.60
CA THR A 33 15.16 7.31 10.57
C THR A 33 15.19 7.97 11.93
N ARG A 34 14.57 7.31 12.91
CA ARG A 34 14.53 7.73 14.32
C ARG A 34 15.10 6.64 15.20
N VAL A 35 15.85 6.99 16.25
CA VAL A 35 16.38 6.00 17.21
C VAL A 35 15.64 6.11 18.53
N VAL A 36 15.03 5.01 18.97
CA VAL A 36 14.45 4.86 20.31
C VAL A 36 15.48 4.19 21.21
N LYS A 37 15.90 4.89 22.26
CA LYS A 37 16.84 4.35 23.27
C LYS A 37 16.06 3.86 24.47
N LEU A 38 16.22 2.59 24.81
CA LEU A 38 15.58 1.97 25.97
C LEU A 38 16.47 2.10 27.20
N SER A 39 15.85 2.07 28.39
CA SER A 39 16.55 2.21 29.68
C SER A 39 17.55 1.07 29.95
N ASN A 40 17.35 -0.09 29.33
CA ASN A 40 18.22 -1.27 29.43
C ASN A 40 19.44 -1.24 28.47
N GLY A 41 19.69 -0.09 27.81
CA GLY A 41 20.83 0.10 26.90
C GLY A 41 20.56 -0.31 25.44
N SER A 42 19.41 -0.90 25.14
CA SER A 42 19.01 -1.28 23.78
C SER A 42 18.67 -0.06 22.92
N LYS A 43 18.90 -0.20 21.61
CA LYS A 43 18.60 0.83 20.61
C LYS A 43 17.76 0.23 19.49
N ILE A 44 16.60 0.82 19.25
CA ILE A 44 15.69 0.42 18.18
C ILE A 44 15.67 1.54 17.14
N GLU A 45 16.12 1.24 15.92
CA GLU A 45 16.02 2.14 14.78
C GLU A 45 14.62 1.99 14.15
N VAL A 46 13.85 3.06 14.14
CA VAL A 46 12.56 3.13 13.48
C VAL A 46 12.78 3.79 12.11
N LEU A 47 12.60 3.00 11.06
CA LEU A 47 12.83 3.41 9.66
C LEU A 47 11.48 3.64 8.99
N THR A 48 11.26 4.83 8.43
CA THR A 48 10.11 5.06 7.55
C THR A 48 10.52 4.77 6.12
N GLN A 49 9.78 3.89 5.46
CA GLN A 49 10.07 3.44 4.11
C GLN A 49 8.92 3.76 3.15
N ASN A 50 9.24 4.40 2.02
CA ASN A 50 8.30 4.69 0.95
C ASN A 50 8.69 3.92 -0.32
N ALA A 51 7.73 3.52 -1.14
CA ALA A 51 7.95 3.02 -2.50
C ALA A 51 8.46 4.13 -3.44
N ILE A 52 9.61 3.89 -4.06
CA ILE A 52 10.19 4.63 -5.19
C ILE A 52 9.58 4.08 -6.48
N ASN A 53 8.41 4.59 -6.86
CA ASN A 53 7.76 4.28 -8.15
C ASN A 53 7.47 2.78 -8.40
N GLY A 54 6.26 2.33 -8.14
CA GLY A 54 5.82 1.02 -8.61
C GLY A 54 4.43 0.67 -8.10
N ASP A 55 3.47 0.63 -9.03
CA ASP A 55 2.03 0.38 -8.86
C ASP A 55 1.23 1.40 -8.04
N VAL A 56 0.13 1.86 -8.64
CA VAL A 56 -0.92 2.70 -8.02
C VAL A 56 -1.53 2.04 -6.78
N ILE A 57 -1.33 0.71 -6.65
CA ILE A 57 -1.76 -0.13 -5.53
C ILE A 57 -0.89 0.11 -4.29
N GLU A 58 0.43 0.30 -4.46
CA GLU A 58 1.43 0.44 -3.38
C GLU A 58 1.89 1.90 -3.24
N ASP A 59 1.04 2.83 -3.66
CA ASP A 59 1.31 4.26 -3.61
C ASP A 59 1.61 4.71 -2.17
N THR A 60 2.85 5.14 -1.99
CA THR A 60 3.40 5.69 -0.75
C THR A 60 3.64 7.19 -0.88
N ASN A 61 3.05 7.84 -1.89
CA ASN A 61 3.05 9.29 -1.94
C ASN A 61 2.46 9.81 -0.63
N ASN A 62 3.21 10.68 0.04
CA ASN A 62 2.85 11.21 1.36
C ASN A 62 1.73 12.26 1.27
N SER A 63 0.86 12.21 0.25
CA SER A 63 -0.26 13.12 0.05
C SER A 63 -1.51 12.34 -0.34
N LEU A 64 -2.69 12.84 0.03
CA LEU A 64 -3.96 12.21 -0.27
C LEU A 64 -4.14 12.03 -1.78
N ASN A 65 -4.39 10.81 -2.22
CA ASN A 65 -4.75 10.53 -3.62
C ASN A 65 -6.28 10.48 -3.76
N LEU A 66 -6.86 11.42 -4.50
CA LEU A 66 -8.28 11.45 -4.80
C LEU A 66 -8.54 10.80 -6.16
N VAL A 67 -9.16 9.62 -6.14
CA VAL A 67 -9.57 8.93 -7.37
C VAL A 67 -11.01 9.33 -7.69
N ALA A 68 -11.18 10.33 -8.54
CA ALA A 68 -12.49 10.82 -8.92
C ALA A 68 -13.09 10.02 -10.09
N LYS A 69 -14.42 10.13 -10.27
CA LYS A 69 -15.13 9.52 -11.41
C LYS A 69 -14.57 9.97 -12.77
N SER A 70 -14.24 11.26 -12.87
CA SER A 70 -13.74 11.91 -14.09
C SER A 70 -12.37 11.39 -14.53
N ASP A 71 -11.52 11.07 -13.56
CA ASP A 71 -10.13 10.67 -13.80
C ASP A 71 -10.04 9.37 -14.61
N ASN A 72 -11.09 8.57 -14.54
CA ASN A 72 -11.14 7.25 -15.14
C ASN A 72 -12.28 7.10 -16.16
N ALA A 73 -12.96 8.18 -16.56
CA ALA A 73 -14.10 8.13 -17.48
C ALA A 73 -13.79 7.43 -18.81
N LYS A 74 -12.57 7.62 -19.36
CA LYS A 74 -12.13 6.95 -20.60
C LYS A 74 -11.82 5.46 -20.39
N VAL A 75 -11.20 5.10 -19.27
CA VAL A 75 -10.85 3.71 -18.93
C VAL A 75 -12.12 2.92 -18.62
N VAL A 76 -13.01 3.50 -17.81
CA VAL A 76 -14.32 2.94 -17.48
C VAL A 76 -15.18 2.80 -18.73
N ALA A 77 -15.28 3.82 -19.59
CA ALA A 77 -16.05 3.73 -20.84
C ALA A 77 -15.52 2.65 -21.79
N LEU A 78 -14.20 2.58 -21.99
CA LEU A 78 -13.57 1.55 -22.82
C LEU A 78 -13.83 0.14 -22.27
N LYS A 79 -13.86 -0.02 -20.95
CA LYS A 79 -14.11 -1.31 -20.29
C LYS A 79 -15.57 -1.71 -20.30
N THR A 80 -16.52 -0.79 -20.08
CA THR A 80 -17.96 -1.04 -20.26
C THR A 80 -18.26 -1.51 -21.68
N LEU A 81 -17.60 -0.90 -22.69
CA LEU A 81 -17.68 -1.35 -24.07
C LEU A 81 -17.11 -2.76 -24.26
N GLN A 82 -15.97 -3.09 -23.62
CA GLN A 82 -15.39 -4.44 -23.66
C GLN A 82 -16.28 -5.50 -23.00
N PHE A 83 -16.90 -5.19 -21.85
CA PHE A 83 -17.87 -6.08 -21.19
C PHE A 83 -19.12 -6.28 -22.04
N ALA A 84 -19.68 -5.20 -22.62
CA ALA A 84 -20.82 -5.28 -23.51
C ALA A 84 -20.49 -6.08 -24.80
N ALA A 85 -19.31 -5.90 -25.36
CA ALA A 85 -18.84 -6.65 -26.53
C ALA A 85 -18.62 -8.13 -26.22
N ALA A 86 -18.10 -8.48 -25.03
CA ALA A 86 -17.93 -9.87 -24.61
C ALA A 86 -19.28 -10.58 -24.37
N LEU A 87 -20.27 -9.87 -23.82
CA LEU A 87 -21.63 -10.37 -23.62
C LEU A 87 -22.39 -10.58 -24.93
N LEU A 88 -22.18 -9.72 -25.93
CA LEU A 88 -22.82 -9.83 -27.25
C LEU A 88 -22.06 -10.79 -28.19
N GLY A 89 -20.79 -11.10 -27.92
CA GLY A 89 -19.92 -11.92 -28.76
C GLY A 89 -19.87 -13.41 -28.43
N GLY A 90 -20.58 -13.88 -27.39
CA GLY A 90 -20.72 -15.31 -27.07
C GLY A 90 -19.45 -16.06 -26.66
N GLY A 91 -18.34 -15.37 -26.39
CA GLY A 91 -17.07 -15.97 -26.00
C GLY A 91 -16.75 -15.73 -24.53
N THR A 92 -16.57 -16.80 -23.76
CA THR A 92 -16.06 -16.78 -22.38
C THR A 92 -14.57 -16.39 -22.38
N SER A 93 -14.28 -15.11 -22.64
CA SER A 93 -12.95 -14.57 -22.41
C SER A 93 -12.89 -14.18 -20.93
N GLN A 94 -12.05 -14.88 -20.18
CA GLN A 94 -11.71 -14.54 -18.80
C GLN A 94 -10.95 -13.21 -18.84
N VAL A 95 -11.70 -12.10 -18.77
CA VAL A 95 -11.14 -10.75 -18.69
C VAL A 95 -10.47 -10.65 -17.32
N ASP A 96 -9.16 -10.37 -17.29
CA ASP A 96 -8.43 -10.06 -16.06
C ASP A 96 -9.28 -9.11 -15.21
N THR A 97 -9.64 -9.59 -14.01
CA THR A 97 -10.63 -8.97 -13.15
C THR A 97 -10.14 -7.57 -12.77
N PHE A 98 -10.69 -6.55 -13.42
CA PHE A 98 -10.39 -5.16 -13.12
C PHE A 98 -10.71 -4.87 -11.65
N SER A 99 -9.71 -4.42 -10.90
CA SER A 99 -9.89 -3.98 -9.53
C SER A 99 -9.69 -2.47 -9.45
N LYS A 100 -10.65 -1.77 -8.82
CA LYS A 100 -10.67 -0.30 -8.76
C LYS A 100 -9.49 0.29 -7.98
N ASP A 101 -8.78 -0.51 -7.21
CA ASP A 101 -7.57 -0.12 -6.48
C ASP A 101 -6.39 0.24 -7.40
N GLN A 102 -6.44 -0.17 -8.68
CA GLN A 102 -5.48 0.19 -9.73
C GLN A 102 -5.75 1.55 -10.39
N LEU A 103 -6.88 2.19 -10.07
CA LEU A 103 -7.26 3.46 -10.66
C LEU A 103 -6.34 4.60 -10.19
N LYS A 104 -5.86 5.39 -11.16
CA LYS A 104 -5.08 6.60 -10.89
C LYS A 104 -6.02 7.73 -10.49
N GLY A 105 -5.59 8.53 -9.52
CA GLY A 105 -6.28 9.73 -9.07
C GLY A 105 -5.35 10.94 -9.10
N THR A 106 -5.83 12.04 -8.54
CA THR A 106 -5.10 13.30 -8.40
C THR A 106 -4.63 13.48 -6.97
N TYR A 107 -3.35 13.82 -6.77
CA TYR A 107 -2.83 14.10 -5.44
C TYR A 107 -3.26 15.48 -4.94
N VAL A 108 -3.84 15.51 -3.75
CA VAL A 108 -4.15 16.73 -3.02
C VAL A 108 -2.93 17.09 -2.17
N GLY A 109 -2.01 17.87 -2.75
CA GLY A 109 -0.70 18.17 -2.15
C GLY A 109 -0.74 18.90 -0.79
N SER A 110 -1.87 19.52 -0.43
CA SER A 110 -2.08 20.16 0.89
C SER A 110 -2.44 19.17 2.00
N VAL A 111 -2.73 17.91 1.68
CA VAL A 111 -3.22 16.91 2.63
C VAL A 111 -2.19 15.80 2.75
N HIS A 112 -1.23 15.99 3.65
CA HIS A 112 -0.14 15.05 3.84
C HIS A 112 -0.56 13.82 4.65
N ASN A 113 -0.02 12.66 4.32
CA ASN A 113 -0.16 11.48 5.15
C ASN A 113 0.71 11.63 6.41
N ARG A 114 0.07 11.67 7.57
CA ARG A 114 0.69 11.89 8.89
C ARG A 114 0.93 10.59 9.67
N THR A 115 1.02 9.44 9.01
CA THR A 115 1.19 8.12 9.67
C THR A 115 2.18 8.15 10.83
N MET A 116 3.37 8.72 10.64
CA MET A 116 4.41 8.72 11.69
C MET A 116 4.05 9.60 12.90
N GLU A 117 3.25 10.66 12.73
CA GLU A 117 2.72 11.45 13.86
C GLU A 117 1.82 10.60 14.77
N TYR A 118 1.16 9.58 14.20
CA TYR A 118 0.25 8.69 14.93
C TYR A 118 0.93 7.41 15.42
N VAL A 119 1.86 6.86 14.64
CA VAL A 119 2.59 5.63 14.97
C VAL A 119 3.62 5.86 16.08
N ASN A 120 4.35 6.98 16.05
CA ASN A 120 5.48 7.18 16.96
C ASN A 120 5.08 7.14 18.44
N PRO A 121 4.01 7.83 18.90
CA PRO A 121 3.61 7.78 20.30
C PRO A 121 3.22 6.37 20.76
N GLU A 122 2.42 5.65 19.95
CA GLU A 122 1.96 4.30 20.25
C GLU A 122 3.13 3.29 20.28
N LEU A 123 4.07 3.43 19.35
CA LEU A 123 5.26 2.59 19.28
C LEU A 123 6.19 2.84 20.46
N ASP A 124 6.38 4.10 20.86
CA ASP A 124 7.22 4.45 22.01
C ASP A 124 6.67 3.85 23.31
N GLU A 125 5.34 3.95 23.52
CA GLU A 125 4.67 3.33 24.67
C GLU A 125 4.77 1.79 24.64
N LEU A 126 4.58 1.18 23.48
CA LEU A 126 4.73 -0.26 23.32
C LEU A 126 6.15 -0.72 23.64
N LEU A 127 7.18 -0.03 23.12
CA LEU A 127 8.57 -0.39 23.33
C LEU A 127 9.02 -0.15 24.78
N ALA A 128 8.53 0.91 25.41
CA ALA A 128 8.82 1.20 26.82
C ALA A 128 8.22 0.16 27.77
N SER A 129 7.10 -0.46 27.40
CA SER A 129 6.40 -1.48 28.19
C SER A 129 6.72 -2.92 27.79
N ALA A 130 7.61 -3.14 26.83
CA ALA A 130 7.98 -4.45 26.33
C ALA A 130 9.22 -5.00 27.05
N ASP A 131 9.22 -6.30 27.37
CA ASP A 131 10.37 -6.98 27.96
C ASP A 131 11.40 -7.35 26.88
N ILE A 132 12.04 -6.32 26.33
CA ILE A 132 13.07 -6.44 25.30
C ILE A 132 14.41 -6.74 26.00
N PRO A 133 15.21 -7.72 25.53
CA PRO A 133 16.53 -7.97 26.09
C PRO A 133 17.45 -6.75 26.05
N SER A 134 18.40 -6.68 26.98
CA SER A 134 19.36 -5.57 27.06
C SER A 134 20.38 -5.61 25.91
N ASN A 135 20.90 -4.44 25.55
CA ASN A 135 21.93 -4.26 24.53
C ASN A 135 21.58 -4.81 23.13
N VAL A 136 20.29 -4.90 22.78
CA VAL A 136 19.89 -5.23 21.41
C VAL A 136 19.97 -4.00 20.51
N ASN A 137 20.42 -4.20 19.28
CA ASN A 137 20.38 -3.21 18.20
C ASN A 137 19.54 -3.80 17.07
N LYS A 138 18.36 -3.21 16.84
CA LYS A 138 17.35 -3.74 15.91
C LYS A 138 16.68 -2.61 15.15
N GLU A 139 16.01 -2.99 14.07
CA GLU A 139 15.21 -2.09 13.26
C GLU A 139 13.73 -2.47 13.30
N ILE A 140 12.88 -1.44 13.27
CA ILE A 140 11.46 -1.54 12.96
C ILE A 140 11.22 -0.70 11.71
N ILE A 141 10.74 -1.34 10.65
CA ILE A 141 10.41 -0.68 9.38
C ILE A 141 8.91 -0.39 9.37
N ILE A 142 8.56 0.88 9.16
CA ILE A 142 7.19 1.36 8.98
C ILE A 142 7.02 1.80 7.54
N GLN A 143 6.05 1.22 6.83
CA GLN A 143 5.74 1.58 5.45
C GLN A 143 4.27 1.99 5.33
N PRO A 144 3.96 3.30 5.27
CA PRO A 144 2.61 3.80 4.97
C PRO A 144 2.29 3.68 3.48
N TYR A 145 1.04 3.35 3.14
CA TYR A 145 0.60 3.18 1.76
C TYR A 145 -0.93 3.32 1.64
N LYS A 146 -1.42 3.45 0.40
CA LYS A 146 -2.86 3.49 0.08
C LYS A 146 -3.62 4.62 0.78
N TYR A 147 -3.00 5.77 1.08
CA TYR A 147 -3.71 6.94 1.64
C TYR A 147 -4.54 7.64 0.55
N LYS A 148 -5.76 7.13 0.31
CA LYS A 148 -6.57 7.51 -0.86
C LYS A 148 -8.08 7.52 -0.60
N LEU A 149 -8.79 8.40 -1.32
CA LEU A 149 -10.24 8.37 -1.46
C LEU A 149 -10.62 7.81 -2.83
N LEU A 150 -11.53 6.84 -2.84
CA LEU A 150 -11.97 6.18 -4.07
C LEU A 150 -13.50 6.20 -4.14
N TYR A 151 -14.06 6.63 -5.28
CA TYR A 151 -15.50 6.65 -5.48
C TYR A 151 -16.11 5.23 -5.46
N GLU A 152 -17.26 5.08 -4.81
CA GLU A 152 -17.94 3.79 -4.66
C GLU A 152 -18.64 3.35 -5.95
N GLY A 153 -19.30 4.26 -6.64
CA GLY A 153 -20.11 3.98 -7.83
C GLY A 153 -20.34 5.21 -8.69
N LEU A 154 -20.83 5.02 -9.92
CA LEU A 154 -21.11 6.14 -10.82
C LEU A 154 -22.38 6.90 -10.42
N ASP A 155 -23.30 6.24 -9.74
CA ASP A 155 -24.62 6.68 -9.30
C ASP A 155 -24.65 7.28 -7.87
N THR A 156 -23.59 7.09 -7.08
CA THR A 156 -23.47 7.64 -5.72
C THR A 156 -22.43 8.76 -5.61
N SER A 157 -22.60 9.70 -4.68
CA SER A 157 -21.59 10.68 -4.29
C SER A 157 -20.57 10.14 -3.28
N ASP A 158 -20.69 8.88 -2.88
CA ASP A 158 -19.90 8.30 -1.80
C ASP A 158 -18.50 7.90 -2.25
N TYR A 159 -17.57 8.10 -1.33
CA TYR A 159 -16.17 7.72 -1.45
C TYR A 159 -15.78 6.91 -0.22
N THR A 160 -14.98 5.88 -0.46
CA THR A 160 -14.33 5.10 0.58
C THR A 160 -12.90 5.56 0.76
N PHE A 161 -12.55 5.80 2.03
CA PHE A 161 -11.19 6.04 2.44
C PHE A 161 -10.45 4.72 2.62
N PHE A 162 -9.44 4.54 1.80
CA PHE A 162 -8.46 3.48 1.95
C PHE A 162 -7.24 4.07 2.65
N TYR A 163 -6.67 3.27 3.54
CA TYR A 163 -5.43 3.58 4.25
C TYR A 163 -4.81 2.28 4.73
N SER A 164 -3.48 2.19 4.66
CA SER A 164 -2.74 1.12 5.29
C SER A 164 -1.34 1.55 5.74
N ALA A 165 -0.81 0.88 6.75
CA ALA A 165 0.59 0.97 7.13
C ALA A 165 1.09 -0.41 7.58
N THR A 166 2.26 -0.84 7.10
CA THR A 166 2.90 -2.06 7.59
C THR A 166 3.94 -1.74 8.65
N ILE A 167 4.05 -2.63 9.63
CA ILE A 167 5.05 -2.61 10.70
C ILE A 167 5.82 -3.92 10.61
N LYS A 168 7.14 -3.84 10.45
CA LYS A 168 8.01 -5.01 10.26
C LYS A 168 9.22 -4.95 11.16
N SER A 169 9.64 -6.09 11.69
CA SER A 169 10.91 -6.24 12.42
C SER A 169 11.29 -7.71 12.40
N GLY A 170 12.42 -8.08 11.79
CA GLY A 170 12.76 -9.50 11.59
C GLY A 170 11.60 -10.27 10.95
N ASP A 171 11.16 -11.36 11.58
CA ASP A 171 10.02 -12.17 11.12
C ASP A 171 8.65 -11.63 11.53
N TYR A 172 8.60 -10.53 12.30
CA TYR A 172 7.35 -9.87 12.66
C TYR A 172 6.84 -9.02 11.50
N TYR A 173 5.55 -9.17 11.19
CA TYR A 173 4.82 -8.39 10.21
C TYR A 173 3.40 -8.13 10.71
N HIS A 174 2.98 -6.86 10.68
CA HIS A 174 1.62 -6.48 10.97
C HIS A 174 1.15 -5.39 10.00
N THR A 175 -0.14 -5.38 9.66
CA THR A 175 -0.74 -4.37 8.78
C THR A 175 -1.87 -3.66 9.50
N CYS A 176 -1.73 -2.36 9.70
CA CYS A 176 -2.83 -1.49 10.09
C CYS A 176 -3.61 -1.13 8.83
N SER A 177 -4.91 -1.45 8.76
CA SER A 177 -5.69 -1.29 7.54
C SER A 177 -7.08 -0.74 7.78
N SER A 178 -7.53 0.15 6.90
CA SER A 178 -8.92 0.61 6.81
C SER A 178 -9.93 -0.53 6.63
N SER A 179 -9.52 -1.71 6.16
CA SER A 179 -10.40 -2.90 6.06
C SER A 179 -10.91 -3.39 7.40
N ASP A 180 -10.24 -3.01 8.49
CA ASP A 180 -10.59 -3.42 9.84
C ASP A 180 -11.72 -2.58 10.44
N LEU A 181 -12.06 -1.46 9.78
CA LEU A 181 -13.19 -0.60 10.15
C LEU A 181 -14.48 -1.04 9.46
N LEU A 182 -15.61 -0.76 10.09
CA LEU A 182 -16.93 -0.93 9.47
C LEU A 182 -17.05 0.00 8.26
N SER A 183 -17.81 -0.41 7.24
CA SER A 183 -18.03 0.40 6.02
C SER A 183 -18.52 1.82 6.36
N ALA A 184 -19.47 1.95 7.29
CA ALA A 184 -20.01 3.24 7.72
C ALA A 184 -18.97 4.19 8.35
N GLU A 185 -17.79 3.71 8.74
CA GLU A 185 -16.72 4.53 9.33
C GLU A 185 -15.75 5.06 8.30
N ARG A 186 -15.70 4.43 7.12
CA ARG A 186 -14.76 4.73 6.04
C ARG A 186 -15.41 5.10 4.72
N THR A 187 -16.73 5.03 4.61
CA THR A 187 -17.49 5.40 3.41
C THR A 187 -18.45 6.53 3.75
N ARG A 188 -18.30 7.66 3.06
CA ARG A 188 -19.11 8.88 3.24
C ARG A 188 -19.28 9.62 1.91
N PRO A 189 -20.28 10.50 1.77
CA PRO A 189 -20.36 11.45 0.67
C PRO A 189 -19.07 12.25 0.54
N ILE A 190 -18.63 12.56 -0.69
CA ILE A 190 -17.42 13.36 -0.93
C ILE A 190 -17.44 14.71 -0.21
N SER A 191 -18.62 15.32 -0.07
CA SER A 191 -18.80 16.59 0.65
C SER A 191 -18.46 16.51 2.13
N ASP A 192 -18.57 15.33 2.76
CA ASP A 192 -18.11 15.13 4.14
C ASP A 192 -16.59 14.99 4.20
N TRP A 193 -16.00 14.33 3.20
CA TRP A 193 -14.55 14.23 3.08
C TRP A 193 -13.89 15.56 2.80
N GLU A 194 -14.45 16.44 1.96
CA GLU A 194 -13.82 17.70 1.56
C GLU A 194 -13.82 18.78 2.66
N LYS A 195 -14.63 18.61 3.71
CA LYS A 195 -14.70 19.55 4.84
C LYS A 195 -13.33 19.76 5.48
N ASN A 196 -13.05 21.02 5.84
CA ASN A 196 -11.84 21.45 6.54
C ASN A 196 -10.55 20.92 5.89
N ASN A 197 -10.47 20.93 4.55
CA ASN A 197 -9.31 20.43 3.80
C ASN A 197 -9.01 18.95 4.13
N TYR A 198 -10.03 18.09 4.03
CA TYR A 198 -9.90 16.65 4.20
C TYR A 198 -9.51 16.18 5.60
N GLU A 199 -9.85 16.94 6.64
CA GLU A 199 -9.57 16.62 8.04
C GLU A 199 -10.05 15.23 8.46
N LEU A 200 -11.20 14.78 7.93
CA LEU A 200 -11.74 13.46 8.27
C LEU A 200 -10.81 12.31 7.88
N THR A 201 -10.03 12.46 6.80
CA THR A 201 -9.04 11.43 6.40
C THR A 201 -7.96 11.23 7.45
N GLN A 202 -7.54 12.31 8.13
CA GLN A 202 -6.57 12.27 9.22
C GLN A 202 -7.17 11.62 10.46
N THR A 203 -8.40 12.01 10.81
CA THR A 203 -9.15 11.44 11.94
C THR A 203 -9.31 9.93 11.79
N VAL A 204 -9.71 9.46 10.60
CA VAL A 204 -9.87 8.04 10.33
C VAL A 204 -8.53 7.31 10.29
N ALA A 205 -7.48 7.88 9.69
CA ALA A 205 -6.14 7.29 9.71
C ALA A 205 -5.59 7.13 11.13
N LYS A 206 -5.74 8.15 11.99
CA LYS A 206 -5.35 8.11 13.40
C LYS A 206 -6.11 6.99 14.14
N LYS A 207 -7.41 6.86 13.91
CA LYS A 207 -8.21 5.77 14.48
C LYS A 207 -7.70 4.39 14.04
N ILE A 208 -7.43 4.21 12.74
CA ILE A 208 -6.91 2.93 12.22
C ILE A 208 -5.58 2.55 12.91
N ILE A 209 -4.68 3.52 13.11
CA ILE A 209 -3.42 3.28 13.83
C ILE A 209 -3.68 2.92 15.30
N ALA A 210 -4.55 3.64 16.01
CA ALA A 210 -4.88 3.34 17.40
C ALA A 210 -5.46 1.92 17.56
N ASP A 211 -6.46 1.56 16.74
CA ASP A 211 -7.08 0.23 16.75
C ASP A 211 -6.05 -0.87 16.39
N CYS A 212 -5.12 -0.56 15.49
CA CYS A 212 -4.01 -1.45 15.15
C CYS A 212 -3.08 -1.69 16.35
N PHE A 213 -2.67 -0.64 17.07
CA PHE A 213 -1.80 -0.79 18.23
C PHE A 213 -2.48 -1.48 19.41
N GLN A 214 -3.82 -1.40 19.53
CA GLN A 214 -4.56 -2.27 20.46
C GLN A 214 -4.38 -3.75 20.12
N LYS A 215 -4.41 -4.11 18.84
CA LYS A 215 -4.17 -5.50 18.39
C LYS A 215 -2.71 -5.91 18.61
N ILE A 216 -1.75 -5.05 18.28
CA ILE A 216 -0.32 -5.31 18.48
C ILE A 216 -0.02 -5.50 19.97
N ASN A 217 -0.65 -4.72 20.85
CA ASN A 217 -0.50 -4.85 22.30
C ASN A 217 -1.20 -6.08 22.90
N SER A 218 -1.97 -6.84 22.12
CA SER A 218 -2.51 -8.12 22.58
C SER A 218 -1.37 -9.09 22.96
N PRO A 219 -1.55 -9.98 23.96
CA PRO A 219 -0.46 -10.82 24.45
C PRO A 219 0.25 -11.64 23.35
N ALA A 220 -0.52 -12.18 22.41
CA ALA A 220 0.01 -13.00 21.32
C ALA A 220 0.86 -12.18 20.33
N GLU A 221 0.36 -11.02 19.90
CA GLU A 221 1.07 -10.18 18.92
C GLU A 221 2.28 -9.47 19.55
N LYS A 222 2.14 -8.98 20.79
CA LYS A 222 3.24 -8.35 21.53
C LYS A 222 4.39 -9.34 21.74
N THR A 223 4.09 -10.60 22.06
CA THR A 223 5.11 -11.66 22.20
C THR A 223 5.87 -11.90 20.89
N LYS A 224 5.16 -11.95 19.74
CA LYS A 224 5.81 -12.12 18.43
C LYS A 224 6.74 -10.95 18.09
N LEU A 225 6.30 -9.73 18.35
CA LEU A 225 7.12 -8.53 18.13
C LEU A 225 8.38 -8.56 19.01
N ILE A 226 8.24 -8.84 20.30
CA ILE A 226 9.38 -8.95 21.23
C ILE A 226 10.34 -10.06 20.76
N ALA A 227 9.82 -11.22 20.36
CA ALA A 227 10.65 -12.31 19.86
C ALA A 227 11.46 -11.90 18.63
N ALA A 228 10.86 -11.14 17.71
CA ALA A 228 11.56 -10.67 16.51
C ALA A 228 12.59 -9.56 16.80
N LEU A 229 12.36 -8.75 17.85
CA LEU A 229 13.35 -7.81 18.38
C LEU A 229 14.46 -8.50 19.20
N SER A 230 14.22 -9.74 19.64
CA SER A 230 15.17 -10.51 20.45
C SER A 230 15.99 -11.51 19.65
N SER A 231 15.53 -11.91 18.46
CA SER A 231 16.24 -12.88 17.63
C SER A 231 17.61 -12.35 17.25
N THR A 232 18.66 -13.16 17.28
CA THR A 232 19.94 -12.76 16.66
C THR A 232 19.72 -12.68 15.16
N SER A 233 20.05 -11.53 14.54
CA SER A 233 20.13 -11.48 13.08
C SER A 233 21.12 -12.56 12.66
N THR A 234 20.68 -13.57 11.93
CA THR A 234 21.58 -14.34 11.09
C THR A 234 22.14 -13.33 10.10
N ALA A 235 23.34 -12.82 10.42
CA ALA A 235 24.15 -12.09 9.47
C ALA A 235 24.13 -12.93 8.19
N LYS A 236 23.52 -12.39 7.13
CA LYS A 236 23.57 -12.99 5.82
C LYS A 236 25.05 -12.90 5.42
N SER A 237 25.78 -13.97 5.68
CA SER A 237 27.18 -14.09 5.31
C SER A 237 27.25 -14.17 3.79
N MET A 238 28.04 -13.24 3.22
CA MET A 238 28.57 -13.21 1.85
C MET A 238 27.61 -12.80 0.74
#